data_AF-A0A2D6AIV7-F1
#
_entry.id   AF-A0A2D6AIV7-F1
#
_cell.length_a   1.000
_cell.length_b   1.000
_cell.length_c   1.000
_cell.angle_alpha   90.00
_cell.angle_beta   90.00
_cell.angle_gamma   90.00
#
_symmetry.space_group_name_H-M   'P 1'
#
loop_
_entity.id
_entity.type
_entity.pdbx_description
1 polymer ?
#
loop_
_entity_poly.entity_id
_entity_poly.type
_entity_poly.pdbx_seq_one_letter_code
_entity_poly.pdbx_strand_id
1 'polypeptide(L)'
;LRATLKSGGLTWMTFTPESGMTNVVAQFMNNIQKSQQLYHATWDEAPHLDEDSKNEILAALPPHERDMRSKGIPVLGSGLVFPIDEESIKEEAFAIPEYWTRVVGIDFGWDHPFAAVWIAHDRDTDTIHIYDTYRVSATTPVVHADAIKARGDWIPVVWPHDGMQHDKGSGEPLAKQYRRLGCNMLGTHFSNPDGGNNVEPGVLDMFMRMQSGRFKVFNHLSEWFSEMRMYHRKDGKIIKERDDLMSATRYASMSLRYASTLKFEPRIEHAVGTEDTDYSYFN
;
A
#
# COMPACT_ATOMS: atom_id res chain seq x y z
N LEU A 1 6.25 -22.32 22.23
CA LEU A 1 4.98 -22.42 21.46
C LEU A 1 4.62 -23.84 21.03
N ARG A 2 5.48 -24.61 20.31
CA ARG A 2 5.11 -25.97 19.83
C ARG A 2 4.72 -26.97 20.93
N ALA A 3 5.28 -26.89 22.14
CA ALA A 3 4.91 -27.79 23.25
C ALA A 3 3.54 -27.43 23.86
N THR A 4 3.21 -26.14 23.96
CA THR A 4 1.97 -25.63 24.56
C THR A 4 0.73 -25.93 23.71
N LEU A 5 0.89 -25.95 22.38
CA LEU A 5 -0.17 -26.31 21.42
C LEU A 5 -0.65 -27.77 21.55
N LYS A 6 0.20 -28.66 22.07
CA LYS A 6 -0.11 -30.09 22.20
C LYS A 6 -0.90 -30.42 23.47
N SER A 7 -0.88 -29.54 24.48
CA SER A 7 -1.46 -29.77 25.81
C SER A 7 -2.60 -28.83 26.18
N GLY A 8 -3.00 -27.89 25.31
CA GLY A 8 -4.03 -26.90 25.61
C GLY A 8 -3.60 -25.89 26.70
N GLY A 9 -2.29 -25.69 26.88
CA GLY A 9 -1.77 -24.81 27.91
C GLY A 9 -2.01 -23.33 27.60
N LEU A 10 -2.24 -22.53 28.64
CA LEU A 10 -2.30 -21.07 28.54
C LEU A 10 -0.92 -20.52 28.20
N THR A 11 -0.87 -19.59 27.25
CA THR A 11 0.35 -18.83 26.93
C THR A 11 0.17 -17.41 27.46
N TRP A 12 1.10 -16.98 28.30
CA TRP A 12 1.13 -15.62 28.84
C TRP A 12 2.32 -14.89 28.23
N MET A 13 2.12 -13.63 27.91
CA MET A 13 3.16 -12.73 27.42
C MET A 13 2.91 -11.36 28.01
N THR A 14 3.95 -10.77 28.56
CA THR A 14 3.96 -9.39 29.03
C THR A 14 4.88 -8.60 28.11
N PHE A 15 4.43 -7.42 27.67
CA PHE A 15 5.24 -6.53 26.86
C PHE A 15 4.81 -5.08 27.10
N THR A 16 5.75 -4.17 26.97
CA THR A 16 5.50 -2.74 26.80
C THR A 16 5.58 -2.46 25.29
N PRO A 17 4.67 -1.69 24.68
CA PRO A 17 4.67 -1.43 23.23
C PRO A 17 5.78 -0.44 22.82
N GLU A 18 7.04 -0.76 23.16
CA GLU A 18 8.24 0.06 22.92
C GLU A 18 8.51 0.31 21.44
N SER A 19 8.16 -0.66 20.61
CA SER A 19 8.27 -0.56 19.16
C SER A 19 6.97 -0.08 18.49
N GLY A 20 6.05 0.51 19.26
CA GLY A 20 4.77 0.98 18.79
C GLY A 20 3.84 -0.15 18.32
N MET A 21 3.10 0.09 17.24
CA MET A 21 2.06 -0.83 16.75
C MET A 21 2.65 -2.02 15.97
N THR A 22 3.36 -2.92 16.63
CA THR A 22 3.87 -4.18 16.01
C THR A 22 2.73 -5.13 15.64
N ASN A 23 3.00 -6.17 14.83
CA ASN A 23 1.98 -7.19 14.48
C ASN A 23 1.27 -7.77 15.71
N VAL A 24 2.02 -8.03 16.78
CA VAL A 24 1.46 -8.57 18.03
C VAL A 24 0.60 -7.52 18.73
N VAL A 25 1.08 -6.27 18.85
CA VAL A 25 0.33 -5.18 19.47
C VAL A 25 -0.96 -4.89 18.69
N ALA A 26 -0.87 -4.77 17.37
CA ALA A 26 -2.00 -4.52 16.48
C ALA A 26 -3.06 -5.63 16.56
N GLN A 27 -2.63 -6.89 16.52
CA GLN A 27 -3.53 -8.03 16.63
C GLN A 27 -4.28 -8.05 17.96
N PHE A 28 -3.60 -7.82 19.08
CA PHE A 28 -4.24 -7.79 20.41
C PHE A 28 -5.04 -6.50 20.68
N MET A 29 -4.73 -5.37 20.04
CA MET A 29 -5.49 -4.13 20.23
C MET A 29 -6.69 -4.00 19.28
N ASN A 30 -6.57 -4.47 18.03
CA ASN A 30 -7.56 -4.23 16.98
C ASN A 30 -8.37 -5.49 16.61
N ASN A 31 -7.85 -6.69 16.86
CA ASN A 31 -8.48 -7.95 16.40
C ASN A 31 -8.27 -9.13 17.36
N ILE A 32 -8.77 -9.00 18.59
CA ILE A 32 -8.71 -10.06 19.61
C ILE A 32 -9.53 -11.28 19.16
N GLN A 33 -8.90 -12.45 19.09
CA GLN A 33 -9.56 -13.70 18.72
C GLN A 33 -10.25 -14.40 19.90
N LYS A 34 -11.13 -15.37 19.61
CA LYS A 34 -12.01 -16.10 20.56
C LYS A 34 -11.33 -16.81 21.77
N SER A 35 -10.01 -16.78 21.88
CA SER A 35 -9.27 -17.35 23.03
C SER A 35 -8.05 -16.51 23.41
N GLN A 36 -8.14 -15.21 23.14
CA GLN A 36 -7.13 -14.22 23.48
C GLN A 36 -7.75 -13.18 24.39
N GLN A 37 -6.94 -12.65 25.29
CA GLN A 37 -7.33 -11.56 26.16
C GLN A 37 -6.14 -10.63 26.28
N LEU A 38 -6.40 -9.33 26.13
CA LEU A 38 -5.43 -8.29 26.45
C LEU A 38 -5.80 -7.71 27.81
N TYR A 39 -4.84 -7.74 28.74
CA TYR A 39 -4.93 -7.02 30.00
C TYR A 39 -3.99 -5.83 29.91
N HIS A 40 -4.57 -4.64 29.99
CA HIS A 40 -3.81 -3.40 29.99
C HIS A 40 -3.48 -3.05 31.44
N ALA A 41 -2.19 -2.80 31.71
CA ALA A 41 -1.69 -2.45 33.04
C ALA A 41 -0.98 -1.10 32.96
N THR A 42 -1.31 -0.21 33.89
CA THR A 42 -0.71 1.13 33.98
C THR A 42 0.00 1.33 35.33
N TRP A 43 0.80 2.39 35.44
CA TRP A 43 1.43 2.75 36.72
C TRP A 43 0.43 3.12 37.80
N ASP A 44 -0.79 3.53 37.44
CA ASP A 44 -1.83 3.85 38.40
C ASP A 44 -2.37 2.61 39.13
N GLU A 45 -2.10 1.42 38.59
CA GLU A 45 -2.47 0.12 39.16
C GLU A 45 -1.30 -0.54 39.89
N ALA A 46 -0.14 0.14 40.01
CA ALA A 46 1.07 -0.37 40.64
C ALA A 46 1.20 0.17 42.09
N PRO A 47 0.78 -0.59 43.13
CA PRO A 47 0.72 -0.09 44.51
C PRO A 47 2.08 0.19 45.15
N HIS A 48 3.18 -0.19 44.48
CA HIS A 48 4.55 0.04 44.92
C HIS A 48 5.18 1.30 44.31
N LEU A 49 4.49 1.98 43.39
CA LEU A 49 4.91 3.23 42.77
C LEU A 49 4.15 4.39 43.42
N ASP A 50 4.78 5.07 44.37
CA ASP A 50 4.26 6.33 44.92
C ASP A 50 4.43 7.49 43.94
N GLU A 51 3.72 8.59 44.18
CA GLU A 51 3.70 9.75 43.27
C GLU A 51 5.08 10.39 43.12
N ASP A 52 5.90 10.39 44.17
CA ASP A 52 7.26 10.92 44.13
C ASP A 52 8.15 10.08 43.20
N SER A 53 8.09 8.75 43.32
CA SER A 53 8.79 7.80 42.46
C SER A 53 8.31 7.89 41.01
N LYS A 54 6.99 8.00 40.78
CA LYS A 54 6.44 8.19 39.42
C LYS A 54 7.02 9.45 38.78
N ASN A 55 7.07 10.56 39.52
CA ASN A 55 7.60 11.84 39.03
C ASN A 55 9.10 11.76 38.73
N GLU A 56 9.88 11.11 39.59
CA GLU A 56 11.32 10.93 39.38
C GLU A 56 11.61 10.10 38.13
N ILE A 57 10.92 8.97 37.95
CA ILE A 57 11.10 8.12 36.75
C ILE A 57 10.63 8.85 35.49
N LEU A 58 9.49 9.55 35.53
CA LEU A 58 9.02 10.35 34.40
C LEU A 58 10.00 11.47 34.02
N ALA A 59 10.65 12.10 35.00
CA ALA A 59 11.65 13.13 34.75
C ALA A 59 12.89 12.57 34.02
N ALA A 60 13.27 11.33 34.32
CA ALA A 60 14.38 10.63 33.63
C ALA A 60 14.03 10.15 32.22
N LEU A 61 12.73 9.98 31.89
CA LEU A 61 12.27 9.49 30.59
C LEU A 61 12.10 10.63 29.55
N PRO A 62 12.48 10.39 28.28
CA PRO A 62 12.18 11.31 27.18
C PRO A 62 10.68 11.58 27.06
N PRO A 63 10.24 12.84 26.80
CA PRO A 63 8.81 13.19 26.79
C PRO A 63 7.91 12.31 25.93
N HIS A 64 8.41 11.84 24.78
CA HIS A 64 7.66 11.00 23.84
C HIS A 64 7.52 9.54 24.27
N GLU A 65 8.32 9.05 25.21
CA GLU A 65 8.22 7.69 25.76
C GLU A 65 7.32 7.61 27.00
N ARG A 66 7.00 8.75 27.61
CA ARG A 66 6.34 8.80 28.93
C ARG A 66 4.97 8.12 28.93
N ASP A 67 4.11 8.40 27.95
CA ASP A 67 2.77 7.80 27.88
C ASP A 67 2.83 6.29 27.59
N MET A 68 3.80 5.85 26.79
CA MET A 68 4.03 4.44 26.55
C MET A 68 4.54 3.70 27.79
N ARG A 69 5.47 4.31 28.54
CA ARG A 69 6.08 3.72 29.74
C ARG A 69 5.12 3.70 30.92
N SER A 70 4.32 4.75 31.09
CA SER A 70 3.41 4.91 32.25
C SER A 70 2.01 4.35 32.02
N LYS A 71 1.49 4.51 30.80
CA LYS A 71 0.10 4.15 30.45
C LYS A 71 0.02 3.02 29.43
N GLY A 72 1.13 2.45 28.97
CA GLY A 72 1.11 1.37 27.96
C GLY A 72 0.48 1.79 26.62
N ILE A 73 0.41 3.10 26.32
CA ILE A 73 -0.15 3.62 25.07
C ILE A 73 0.94 3.55 23.99
N PRO A 74 0.76 2.82 22.88
CA PRO A 74 1.76 2.76 21.83
C PRO A 74 2.11 4.17 21.30
N VAL A 75 3.39 4.45 21.09
CA VAL A 75 3.84 5.75 20.57
C VAL A 75 3.31 5.95 19.15
N LEU A 76 2.62 7.07 18.93
CA LEU A 76 2.27 7.56 17.60
C LEU A 76 3.56 7.91 16.84
N GLY A 77 3.92 7.07 15.86
CA GLY A 77 5.11 7.26 15.03
C GLY A 77 6.03 6.04 14.92
N SER A 78 5.81 5.00 15.72
CA SER A 78 6.49 3.70 15.59
C SER A 78 5.47 2.57 15.39
N GLY A 79 5.84 1.55 14.62
CA GLY A 79 4.98 0.39 14.32
C GLY A 79 4.57 0.27 12.86
N LEU A 80 3.59 -0.60 12.59
CA LEU A 80 3.15 -0.92 11.23
C LEU A 80 2.67 0.31 10.47
N VAL A 81 2.96 0.34 9.17
CA VAL A 81 2.44 1.40 8.31
C VAL A 81 0.93 1.26 8.11
N PHE A 82 0.46 0.02 7.95
CA PHE A 82 -0.94 -0.35 7.75
C PHE A 82 -1.42 -1.24 8.91
N PRO A 83 -1.88 -0.66 10.04
CA PRO A 83 -2.36 -1.43 11.20
C PRO A 83 -3.81 -1.94 11.00
N ILE A 84 -4.06 -2.70 9.93
CA ILE A 84 -5.36 -3.33 9.64
C ILE A 84 -5.31 -4.85 9.77
N ASP A 85 -6.48 -5.48 9.89
CA ASP A 85 -6.60 -6.93 9.73
C ASP A 85 -6.39 -7.31 8.25
N GLU A 86 -5.43 -8.18 7.96
CA GLU A 86 -5.14 -8.67 6.62
C GLU A 86 -6.37 -9.33 5.98
N GLU A 87 -7.19 -10.02 6.78
CA GLU A 87 -8.41 -10.68 6.29
C GLU A 87 -9.45 -9.68 5.78
N SER A 88 -9.44 -8.44 6.27
CA SER A 88 -10.39 -7.40 5.84
C SER A 88 -10.15 -6.92 4.40
N ILE A 89 -8.93 -7.10 3.88
CA ILE A 89 -8.53 -6.69 2.52
C ILE A 89 -8.33 -7.88 1.58
N LYS A 90 -8.28 -9.11 2.09
CA LYS A 90 -8.20 -10.31 1.25
C LYS A 90 -9.50 -10.52 0.47
N GLU A 91 -9.34 -11.01 -0.75
CA GLU A 91 -10.43 -11.52 -1.56
C GLU A 91 -9.98 -12.73 -2.39
N GLU A 92 -10.93 -13.60 -2.74
CA GLU A 92 -10.69 -14.70 -3.66
C GLU A 92 -10.42 -14.16 -5.07
N ALA A 93 -9.50 -14.80 -5.80
CA ALA A 93 -9.21 -14.40 -7.17
C ALA A 93 -10.41 -14.64 -8.09
N PHE A 94 -10.73 -13.65 -8.92
CA PHE A 94 -11.79 -13.74 -9.93
C PHE A 94 -11.35 -13.15 -11.27
N ALA A 95 -12.10 -13.45 -12.33
CA ALA A 95 -11.87 -12.87 -13.64
C ALA A 95 -12.23 -11.38 -13.63
N ILE A 96 -11.23 -10.51 -13.77
CA ILE A 96 -11.43 -9.06 -13.77
C ILE A 96 -12.34 -8.64 -14.94
N PRO A 97 -13.48 -7.98 -14.68
CA PRO A 97 -14.37 -7.48 -15.73
C PRO A 97 -13.65 -6.62 -16.77
N GLU A 98 -14.06 -6.70 -18.04
CA GLU A 98 -13.41 -5.95 -19.13
C GLU A 98 -13.62 -4.43 -19.03
N TYR A 99 -14.74 -4.01 -18.43
CA TYR A 99 -15.10 -2.61 -18.25
C TYR A 99 -14.40 -1.95 -17.06
N TRP A 100 -13.75 -2.72 -16.20
CA TRP A 100 -12.92 -2.18 -15.12
C TRP A 100 -11.59 -1.66 -15.66
N THR A 101 -11.24 -0.47 -15.22
CA THR A 101 -9.98 0.16 -15.62
C THR A 101 -8.79 -0.52 -14.96
N ARG A 102 -7.68 -0.62 -15.68
CA ARG A 102 -6.45 -1.26 -15.22
C ARG A 102 -5.27 -0.32 -15.34
N VAL A 103 -4.37 -0.41 -14.37
CA VAL A 103 -3.08 0.28 -14.35
C VAL A 103 -2.07 -0.63 -13.67
N VAL A 104 -0.80 -0.51 -14.07
CA VAL A 104 0.30 -1.17 -13.37
C VAL A 104 1.25 -0.11 -12.84
N GLY A 105 1.61 -0.22 -11.57
CA GLY A 105 2.71 0.54 -10.97
C GLY A 105 3.95 -0.33 -10.95
N ILE A 106 5.10 0.25 -11.26
CA ILE A 106 6.39 -0.44 -11.19
C ILE A 106 7.34 0.29 -10.24
N ASP A 107 8.30 -0.45 -9.69
CA ASP A 107 9.47 0.08 -9.03
C ASP A 107 10.73 -0.50 -9.69
N PHE A 108 11.64 0.38 -10.10
CA PHE A 108 12.87 -0.05 -10.77
C PHE A 108 13.88 -0.50 -9.72
N GLY A 109 14.44 -1.70 -9.86
CA GLY A 109 15.44 -2.20 -8.93
C GLY A 109 16.54 -2.98 -9.64
N TRP A 110 17.79 -2.72 -9.25
CA TRP A 110 18.93 -3.58 -9.56
C TRP A 110 19.57 -4.14 -8.28
N ASP A 111 19.95 -3.25 -7.35
CA ASP A 111 20.46 -3.62 -6.02
C ASP A 111 19.35 -4.08 -5.07
N HIS A 112 18.11 -3.70 -5.38
CA HIS A 112 16.87 -4.25 -4.82
C HIS A 112 16.02 -4.85 -5.96
N PRO A 113 15.01 -5.67 -5.67
CA PRO A 113 14.18 -6.31 -6.70
C PRO A 113 13.42 -5.29 -7.56
N PHE A 114 13.27 -5.58 -8.85
CA PHE A 114 12.22 -4.96 -9.66
C PHE A 114 10.87 -5.43 -9.14
N ALA A 115 9.89 -4.52 -9.05
CA ALA A 115 8.52 -4.85 -8.66
C ALA A 115 7.50 -4.26 -9.64
N ALA A 116 6.42 -4.99 -9.88
CA ALA A 116 5.25 -4.52 -10.60
C ALA A 116 3.97 -5.00 -9.90
N VAL A 117 2.98 -4.12 -9.80
CA VAL A 117 1.69 -4.37 -9.15
C VAL A 117 0.57 -3.93 -10.08
N TRP A 118 -0.31 -4.86 -10.44
CA TRP A 118 -1.48 -4.57 -11.27
C TRP A 118 -2.70 -4.31 -10.42
N ILE A 119 -3.36 -3.19 -10.72
CA ILE A 119 -4.62 -2.77 -10.08
C ILE A 119 -5.72 -2.76 -11.14
N ALA A 120 -6.85 -3.36 -10.80
CA ALA A 120 -8.13 -3.09 -11.45
C ALA A 120 -8.96 -2.14 -10.57
N HIS A 121 -9.66 -1.19 -11.18
CA HIS A 121 -10.47 -0.21 -10.49
C HIS A 121 -11.92 -0.32 -10.94
N ASP A 122 -12.77 -0.74 -10.01
CA ASP A 122 -14.20 -0.64 -10.12
C ASP A 122 -14.62 0.80 -9.84
N ARG A 123 -15.01 1.53 -10.89
CA ARG A 123 -15.39 2.94 -10.77
C ARG A 123 -16.77 3.13 -10.17
N ASP A 124 -17.62 2.11 -10.18
CA ASP A 124 -18.98 2.19 -9.63
C ASP A 124 -18.96 2.21 -8.09
N THR A 125 -18.03 1.45 -7.49
CA THR A 125 -17.86 1.38 -6.03
C THR A 125 -16.61 2.11 -5.51
N ASP A 126 -15.80 2.65 -6.42
CA ASP A 126 -14.45 3.17 -6.14
C ASP A 126 -13.56 2.17 -5.38
N THR A 127 -13.67 0.89 -5.75
CA THR A 127 -12.88 -0.19 -5.17
C THR A 127 -11.70 -0.54 -6.07
N ILE A 128 -10.51 -0.63 -5.48
CA ILE A 128 -9.33 -1.12 -6.18
C ILE A 128 -9.03 -2.57 -5.78
N HIS A 129 -8.67 -3.35 -6.78
CA HIS A 129 -8.37 -4.78 -6.68
C HIS A 129 -6.96 -5.02 -7.19
N ILE A 130 -6.05 -5.37 -6.28
CA ILE A 130 -4.72 -5.85 -6.64
C ILE A 130 -4.86 -7.31 -7.05
N TYR A 131 -4.67 -7.57 -8.35
CA TYR A 131 -4.97 -8.88 -8.93
C TYR A 131 -3.73 -9.65 -9.39
N ASP A 132 -2.58 -8.98 -9.54
CA ASP A 132 -1.32 -9.62 -9.89
C ASP A 132 -0.12 -8.82 -9.35
N THR A 133 0.97 -9.51 -9.08
CA THR A 133 2.26 -8.92 -8.69
C THR A 133 3.41 -9.67 -9.35
N TYR A 134 4.47 -8.95 -9.67
CA TYR A 134 5.69 -9.53 -10.20
C TYR A 134 6.89 -8.89 -9.50
N ARG A 135 7.73 -9.72 -8.87
CA ARG A 135 8.92 -9.27 -8.14
C ARG A 135 10.12 -10.14 -8.48
N VAL A 136 11.18 -9.54 -9.03
CA VAL A 136 12.38 -10.28 -9.47
C VAL A 136 13.64 -9.44 -9.29
N SER A 137 14.68 -10.02 -8.69
CA SER A 137 16.00 -9.40 -8.55
C SER A 137 16.94 -9.69 -9.72
N ALA A 138 17.93 -8.82 -9.94
CA ALA A 138 19.09 -9.05 -10.78
C ALA A 138 18.76 -9.56 -12.20
N THR A 139 17.76 -8.95 -12.85
CA THR A 139 17.25 -9.37 -14.15
C THR A 139 17.23 -8.19 -15.13
N THR A 140 17.19 -8.48 -16.43
CA THR A 140 17.29 -7.45 -17.48
C THR A 140 15.94 -6.79 -17.78
N PRO A 141 15.93 -5.54 -18.29
CA PRO A 141 14.71 -4.85 -18.72
C PRO A 141 13.84 -5.64 -19.71
N VAL A 142 14.44 -6.50 -20.55
CA VAL A 142 13.72 -7.32 -21.53
C VAL A 142 12.76 -8.29 -20.84
N VAL A 143 13.24 -9.00 -19.82
CA VAL A 143 12.43 -9.98 -19.08
C VAL A 143 11.30 -9.27 -18.33
N HIS A 144 11.59 -8.13 -17.71
CA HIS A 144 10.58 -7.33 -17.02
C HIS A 144 9.53 -6.80 -18.00
N ALA A 145 9.93 -6.30 -19.17
CA ALA A 145 9.01 -5.82 -20.19
C ALA A 145 8.09 -6.94 -20.72
N ASP A 146 8.62 -8.14 -20.94
CA ASP A 146 7.79 -9.28 -21.36
C ASP A 146 6.83 -9.72 -20.26
N ALA A 147 7.26 -9.74 -19.00
CA ALA A 147 6.38 -10.00 -17.86
C ALA A 147 5.25 -8.97 -17.77
N ILE A 148 5.53 -7.70 -18.07
CA ILE A 148 4.53 -6.63 -18.08
C ILE A 148 3.50 -6.84 -19.18
N LYS A 149 3.97 -6.97 -20.43
CA LYS A 149 3.10 -7.10 -21.60
C LYS A 149 2.26 -8.38 -21.57
N ALA A 150 2.72 -9.43 -20.90
CA ALA A 150 1.95 -10.67 -20.73
C ALA A 150 0.59 -10.46 -20.04
N ARG A 151 0.41 -9.38 -19.26
CA ARG A 151 -0.87 -9.02 -18.61
C ARG A 151 -1.75 -8.11 -19.47
N GLY A 152 -1.21 -7.59 -20.57
CA GLY A 152 -1.83 -6.61 -21.45
C GLY A 152 -0.85 -5.47 -21.75
N ASP A 153 -0.33 -5.44 -22.97
CA ASP A 153 0.50 -4.35 -23.49
C ASP A 153 -0.19 -2.99 -23.52
N TRP A 154 -1.52 -2.99 -23.59
CA TRP A 154 -2.38 -1.82 -23.50
C TRP A 154 -2.43 -1.17 -22.10
N ILE A 155 -2.09 -1.91 -21.03
CA ILE A 155 -2.23 -1.42 -19.65
C ILE A 155 -1.19 -0.31 -19.38
N PRO A 156 -1.62 0.90 -18.98
CA PRO A 156 -0.72 1.99 -18.68
C PRO A 156 0.24 1.66 -17.52
N VAL A 157 1.52 1.94 -17.71
CA VAL A 157 2.60 1.65 -16.76
C VAL A 157 3.05 2.94 -16.08
N VAL A 158 2.80 3.04 -14.78
CA VAL A 158 3.22 4.13 -13.90
C VAL A 158 4.59 3.79 -13.32
N TRP A 159 5.53 4.73 -13.40
CA TRP A 159 6.93 4.49 -13.06
C TRP A 159 7.52 5.63 -12.22
N PRO A 160 8.46 5.37 -11.30
CA PRO A 160 9.00 6.37 -10.38
C PRO A 160 9.99 7.31 -11.08
N HIS A 161 10.39 8.39 -10.41
CA HIS A 161 11.41 9.31 -10.92
C HIS A 161 12.70 8.62 -11.35
N ASP A 162 13.03 7.47 -10.76
CA ASP A 162 14.23 6.70 -11.08
C ASP A 162 14.27 6.22 -12.53
N GLY A 163 13.13 6.20 -13.23
CA GLY A 163 13.10 5.92 -14.67
C GLY A 163 13.81 6.97 -15.53
N MET A 164 14.13 8.15 -14.96
CA MET A 164 14.97 9.17 -15.58
C MET A 164 16.47 8.89 -15.44
N GLN A 165 16.85 7.99 -14.54
CA GLN A 165 18.24 7.60 -14.37
C GLN A 165 18.69 6.78 -15.59
N HIS A 166 19.95 7.00 -15.98
CA HIS A 166 20.55 6.30 -17.10
C HIS A 166 21.08 4.96 -16.61
N ASP A 167 20.73 3.88 -17.29
CA ASP A 167 21.34 2.59 -17.04
C ASP A 167 22.84 2.63 -17.41
N LYS A 168 23.68 1.97 -16.61
CA LYS A 168 25.14 1.95 -16.78
C LYS A 168 25.56 1.29 -18.09
N GLY A 169 24.73 0.42 -18.68
CA GLY A 169 25.02 -0.26 -19.93
C GLY A 169 24.61 0.53 -21.18
N SER A 170 23.35 0.98 -21.23
CA SER A 170 22.79 1.59 -22.46
C SER A 170 22.98 3.10 -22.58
N GLY A 171 23.23 3.80 -21.48
CA GLY A 171 23.28 5.27 -21.49
C GLY A 171 21.95 5.91 -21.89
N GLU A 172 20.82 5.21 -21.73
CA GLU A 172 19.48 5.73 -21.93
C GLU A 172 18.64 5.65 -20.65
N PRO A 173 17.70 6.60 -20.42
CA PRO A 173 16.77 6.52 -19.31
C PRO A 173 15.99 5.20 -19.30
N LEU A 174 15.87 4.56 -18.14
CA LEU A 174 15.18 3.27 -18.00
C LEU A 174 13.78 3.29 -18.62
N ALA A 175 12.99 4.35 -18.38
CA ALA A 175 11.63 4.44 -18.93
C ALA A 175 11.61 4.42 -20.48
N LYS A 176 12.64 4.99 -21.12
CA LYS A 176 12.78 4.97 -22.58
C LYS A 176 13.08 3.56 -23.09
N GLN A 177 13.89 2.80 -22.36
CA GLN A 177 14.20 1.40 -22.71
C GLN A 177 12.95 0.53 -22.65
N TYR A 178 12.17 0.60 -21.57
CA TYR A 178 10.92 -0.16 -21.43
C TYR A 178 9.89 0.24 -22.49
N ARG A 179 9.80 1.54 -22.84
CA ARG A 179 8.95 2.01 -23.95
C ARG A 179 9.37 1.41 -25.29
N ARG A 180 10.68 1.33 -25.58
CA ARG A 180 11.19 0.67 -26.80
C ARG A 180 10.87 -0.82 -26.83
N LEU A 181 10.79 -1.47 -25.67
CA LEU A 181 10.42 -2.88 -25.53
C LEU A 181 8.90 -3.13 -25.62
N GLY A 182 8.10 -2.08 -25.82
CA GLY A 182 6.67 -2.15 -26.05
C GLY A 182 5.79 -1.99 -24.80
N CYS A 183 6.36 -1.60 -23.65
CA CYS A 183 5.55 -1.26 -22.48
C CYS A 183 4.84 0.08 -22.69
N ASN A 184 3.55 0.16 -22.36
CA ASN A 184 2.77 1.41 -22.39
C ASN A 184 3.12 2.35 -21.22
N MET A 185 4.38 2.80 -21.21
CA MET A 185 4.93 3.70 -20.18
C MET A 185 4.27 5.07 -20.25
N LEU A 186 3.73 5.55 -19.13
CA LEU A 186 3.21 6.92 -19.02
C LEU A 186 4.25 7.95 -19.51
N GLY A 187 3.75 9.03 -20.12
CA GLY A 187 4.60 10.07 -20.71
C GLY A 187 5.55 10.72 -19.70
N THR A 188 5.10 10.82 -18.44
CA THR A 188 5.87 11.36 -17.32
C THR A 188 5.96 10.34 -16.19
N HIS A 189 6.96 10.51 -15.33
CA HIS A 189 7.09 9.75 -14.09
C HIS A 189 5.92 10.04 -13.15
N PHE A 190 5.79 9.19 -12.14
CA PHE A 190 4.81 9.30 -11.08
C PHE A 190 4.85 10.66 -10.38
N SER A 191 3.68 11.28 -10.27
CA SER A 191 3.41 12.38 -9.35
C SER A 191 2.10 12.13 -8.62
N ASN A 192 2.05 12.55 -7.35
CA ASN A 192 0.81 12.59 -6.60
C ASN A 192 -0.22 13.47 -7.35
N PRO A 193 -1.53 13.25 -7.17
CA PRO A 193 -2.58 14.05 -7.81
C PRO A 193 -2.39 15.56 -7.61
N ASP A 194 -1.99 15.99 -6.41
CA ASP A 194 -1.73 17.40 -6.07
C ASP A 194 -0.31 17.87 -6.41
N GLY A 195 0.47 17.03 -7.08
CA GLY A 195 1.87 17.27 -7.42
C GLY A 195 2.87 16.75 -6.38
N GLY A 196 4.14 16.71 -6.79
CA GLY A 196 5.24 16.15 -5.99
C GLY A 196 5.22 14.62 -5.91
N ASN A 197 6.12 14.05 -5.10
CA ASN A 197 6.33 12.60 -5.01
C ASN A 197 6.42 12.09 -3.54
N ASN A 198 5.99 12.91 -2.58
CA ASN A 198 5.99 12.56 -1.16
C ASN A 198 5.24 11.23 -0.94
N VAL A 199 5.79 10.38 -0.07
CA VAL A 199 5.30 9.02 0.18
C VAL A 199 4.03 9.02 1.04
N GLU A 200 4.01 9.82 2.10
CA GLU A 200 2.94 9.81 3.11
C GLU A 200 1.52 10.05 2.55
N PRO A 201 1.28 10.98 1.59
CA PRO A 201 -0.05 11.14 1.00
C PRO A 201 -0.60 9.87 0.37
N GLY A 202 0.25 9.13 -0.38
CA GLY A 202 -0.16 7.88 -1.02
C GLY A 202 -0.37 6.74 -0.02
N VAL A 203 0.44 6.68 1.03
CA VAL A 203 0.26 5.73 2.13
C VAL A 203 -1.04 6.01 2.89
N LEU A 204 -1.35 7.28 3.16
CA LEU A 204 -2.60 7.67 3.80
C LEU A 204 -3.81 7.32 2.93
N ASP A 205 -3.77 7.58 1.61
CA ASP A 205 -4.85 7.18 0.68
C ASP A 205 -5.09 5.67 0.69
N MET A 206 -4.02 4.87 0.56
CA MET A 206 -4.11 3.42 0.64
C MET A 206 -4.74 2.96 1.96
N PHE A 207 -4.29 3.50 3.09
CA PHE A 207 -4.83 3.15 4.41
C PHE A 207 -6.31 3.51 4.54
N MET A 208 -6.73 4.69 4.06
CA MET A 208 -8.15 5.09 4.06
C MET A 208 -9.01 4.18 3.17
N ARG A 209 -8.50 3.74 2.00
CA ARG A 209 -9.18 2.77 1.15
C ARG A 209 -9.31 1.41 1.83
N MET A 210 -8.26 0.95 2.51
CA MET A 210 -8.29 -0.28 3.31
C MET A 210 -9.36 -0.22 4.41
N GLN A 211 -9.36 0.85 5.22
CA GLN A 211 -10.33 1.01 6.31
C GLN A 211 -11.79 1.10 5.82
N SER A 212 -12.01 1.70 4.65
CA SER A 212 -13.35 1.82 4.05
C SER A 212 -13.78 0.60 3.24
N GLY A 213 -12.93 -0.44 3.13
CA GLY A 213 -13.22 -1.64 2.34
C GLY A 213 -13.08 -1.47 0.82
N ARG A 214 -12.55 -0.32 0.36
CA ARG A 214 -12.29 0.03 -1.05
C ARG A 214 -10.91 -0.40 -1.56
N PHE A 215 -10.18 -1.19 -0.78
CA PHE A 215 -8.88 -1.75 -1.14
C PHE A 215 -8.91 -3.25 -0.93
N LYS A 216 -8.77 -4.01 -2.01
CA LYS A 216 -8.80 -5.47 -2.00
C LYS A 216 -7.59 -6.05 -2.70
N VAL A 217 -7.16 -7.21 -2.23
CA VAL A 217 -5.96 -7.91 -2.70
C VAL A 217 -6.26 -9.39 -2.84
N PHE A 218 -5.97 -9.94 -4.01
CA PHE A 218 -6.15 -11.36 -4.27
C PHE A 218 -5.31 -12.20 -3.29
N ASN A 219 -5.96 -13.17 -2.65
CA ASN A 219 -5.40 -13.95 -1.53
C ASN A 219 -4.09 -14.69 -1.85
N HIS A 220 -3.86 -15.05 -3.12
CA HIS A 220 -2.68 -15.79 -3.55
C HIS A 220 -1.42 -14.92 -3.67
N LEU A 221 -1.54 -13.59 -3.55
CA LEU A 221 -0.44 -12.62 -3.65
C LEU A 221 0.38 -12.56 -2.35
N SER A 222 0.92 -13.72 -1.94
CA SER A 222 1.59 -13.91 -0.65
C SER A 222 2.80 -13.01 -0.44
N GLU A 223 3.55 -12.67 -1.49
CA GLU A 223 4.70 -11.77 -1.41
C GLU A 223 4.26 -10.34 -1.07
N TRP A 224 3.15 -9.87 -1.65
CA TRP A 224 2.58 -8.56 -1.34
C TRP A 224 2.19 -8.45 0.13
N PHE A 225 1.48 -9.47 0.65
CA PHE A 225 1.10 -9.51 2.07
C PHE A 225 2.32 -9.63 2.99
N SER A 226 3.34 -10.38 2.57
CA SER A 226 4.59 -10.46 3.33
C SER A 226 5.26 -9.10 3.45
N GLU A 227 5.26 -8.33 2.37
CA GLU A 227 5.84 -7.00 2.35
C GLU A 227 5.04 -6.02 3.23
N MET A 228 3.71 -6.02 3.09
CA MET A 228 2.81 -5.22 3.91
C MET A 228 3.02 -5.46 5.42
N ARG A 229 3.17 -6.73 5.85
CA ARG A 229 3.42 -7.10 7.26
C ARG A 229 4.77 -6.62 7.81
N MET A 230 5.75 -6.39 6.94
CA MET A 230 7.07 -5.89 7.30
C MET A 230 7.14 -4.35 7.18
N TYR A 231 6.19 -3.72 6.50
CA TYR A 231 6.19 -2.29 6.25
C TYR A 231 5.89 -1.51 7.54
N HIS A 232 6.89 -0.79 8.04
CA HIS A 232 6.85 -0.17 9.36
C HIS A 232 7.51 1.22 9.39
N ARG A 233 7.21 1.95 10.46
CA ARG A 233 7.80 3.23 10.80
C ARG A 233 8.79 3.07 11.96
N LYS A 234 9.85 3.86 11.90
CA LYS A 234 10.81 4.10 12.97
C LYS A 234 10.96 5.61 13.14
N ASP A 235 10.82 6.10 14.37
CA ASP A 235 10.93 7.54 14.69
C ASP A 235 10.04 8.45 13.82
N GLY A 236 8.81 8.01 13.56
CA GLY A 236 7.83 8.72 12.75
C GLY A 236 8.04 8.62 11.24
N LYS A 237 9.08 7.93 10.78
CA LYS A 237 9.45 7.82 9.37
C LYS A 237 9.27 6.40 8.87
N ILE A 238 8.72 6.26 7.67
CA ILE A 238 8.66 4.99 6.96
C ILE A 238 10.09 4.49 6.68
N ILE A 239 10.34 3.23 7.04
CA ILE A 239 11.59 2.55 6.69
C ILE A 239 11.48 2.03 5.25
N LYS A 240 12.39 2.50 4.39
CA LYS A 240 12.47 2.14 2.97
C LYS A 240 13.31 0.88 2.77
N GLU A 241 12.87 -0.21 3.37
CA GLU A 241 13.53 -1.51 3.25
C GLU A 241 12.51 -2.56 2.83
N ARG A 242 12.78 -3.25 1.72
CA ARG A 242 11.89 -4.26 1.15
C ARG A 242 10.48 -3.70 0.99
N ASP A 243 10.35 -2.53 0.36
CA ASP A 243 9.09 -1.85 0.10
C ASP A 243 8.80 -1.69 -1.41
N ASP A 244 9.39 -2.57 -2.23
CA ASP A 244 9.30 -2.52 -3.70
C ASP A 244 7.83 -2.67 -4.18
N LEU A 245 7.11 -3.67 -3.69
CA LEU A 245 5.69 -3.88 -4.00
C LEU A 245 4.80 -2.80 -3.36
N MET A 246 5.12 -2.32 -2.16
CA MET A 246 4.39 -1.24 -1.49
C MET A 246 4.53 0.08 -2.26
N SER A 247 5.73 0.38 -2.76
CA SER A 247 6.02 1.53 -3.59
C SER A 247 5.30 1.44 -4.93
N ALA A 248 5.42 0.31 -5.63
CA ALA A 248 4.69 0.05 -6.88
C ALA A 248 3.16 0.15 -6.71
N THR A 249 2.62 -0.42 -5.62
CA THR A 249 1.19 -0.33 -5.27
C THR A 249 0.77 1.12 -5.10
N ARG A 250 1.53 1.91 -4.34
CA ARG A 250 1.26 3.33 -4.10
C ARG A 250 1.27 4.12 -5.40
N TYR A 251 2.23 3.87 -6.29
CA TYR A 251 2.28 4.56 -7.58
C TYR A 251 1.05 4.27 -8.42
N ALA A 252 0.63 3.00 -8.49
CA ALA A 252 -0.58 2.59 -9.20
C ALA A 252 -1.85 3.19 -8.60
N SER A 253 -2.05 3.07 -7.28
CA SER A 253 -3.26 3.54 -6.59
C SER A 253 -3.41 5.05 -6.64
N MET A 254 -2.30 5.79 -6.62
CA MET A 254 -2.30 7.26 -6.75
C MET A 254 -2.42 7.74 -8.21
N SER A 255 -2.47 6.81 -9.17
CA SER A 255 -2.45 7.08 -10.61
C SER A 255 -3.65 6.49 -11.35
N LEU A 256 -4.74 6.16 -10.64
CA LEU A 256 -5.98 5.63 -11.23
C LEU A 256 -6.57 6.54 -12.32
N ARG A 257 -6.27 7.84 -12.29
CA ARG A 257 -6.64 8.80 -13.35
C ARG A 257 -6.11 8.44 -14.75
N TYR A 258 -5.08 7.60 -14.82
CA TYR A 258 -4.51 7.10 -16.07
C TYR A 258 -4.92 5.66 -16.38
N ALA A 259 -5.68 5.00 -15.52
CA ALA A 259 -6.10 3.63 -15.74
C ALA A 259 -7.04 3.54 -16.95
N SER A 260 -6.88 2.51 -17.77
CA SER A 260 -7.60 2.36 -19.04
C SER A 260 -8.35 1.04 -19.11
N THR A 261 -9.23 0.86 -20.10
CA THR A 261 -9.81 -0.43 -20.49
C THR A 261 -9.16 -0.91 -21.79
N LEU A 262 -9.22 -2.22 -22.09
CA LEU A 262 -8.72 -2.78 -23.36
C LEU A 262 -9.47 -2.19 -24.55
N LYS A 263 -10.80 -2.11 -24.44
CA LYS A 263 -11.68 -1.45 -25.40
C LYS A 263 -12.12 -0.14 -24.79
N PHE A 264 -11.59 0.97 -25.31
CA PHE A 264 -12.11 2.28 -25.00
C PHE A 264 -13.26 2.58 -25.97
N GLU A 265 -14.50 2.45 -25.49
CA GLU A 265 -15.65 2.99 -26.20
C GLU A 265 -15.98 4.35 -25.58
N PRO A 266 -15.73 5.47 -26.28
CA PRO A 266 -16.15 6.77 -25.78
C PRO A 266 -17.67 6.75 -25.61
N ARG A 267 -18.15 7.16 -24.45
CA ARG A 267 -19.59 7.39 -24.26
C ARG A 267 -19.98 8.46 -25.28
N ILE A 268 -20.91 8.15 -26.19
CA ILE A 268 -21.44 9.16 -27.11
C ILE A 268 -22.11 10.22 -26.24
N GLU A 269 -21.46 11.38 -26.11
CA GLU A 269 -22.09 12.55 -25.52
C GLU A 269 -23.16 13.02 -26.50
N HIS A 270 -24.41 12.66 -26.23
CA HIS A 270 -25.54 13.36 -26.82
C HIS A 270 -25.58 14.73 -26.14
N ALA A 271 -25.16 15.77 -26.85
CA ALA A 271 -25.47 17.14 -26.45
C ALA A 271 -27.00 17.27 -26.36
N VAL A 272 -27.53 17.40 -25.15
CA VAL A 272 -28.94 17.71 -24.94
C VAL A 272 -29.07 19.23 -25.04
N GLY A 273 -29.45 19.69 -26.22
CA GLY A 273 -29.66 21.10 -26.59
C GLY A 273 -29.07 21.34 -27.98
N THR A 274 -29.84 21.57 -29.03
CA THR A 274 -30.99 22.48 -29.12
C THR A 274 -32.18 21.81 -29.81
N GLU A 275 -33.38 22.11 -29.32
CA GLU A 275 -34.62 21.88 -30.07
C GLU A 275 -34.49 22.46 -31.49
N ASP A 276 -35.02 21.71 -32.46
CA ASP A 276 -35.22 22.13 -33.85
C ASP A 276 -35.91 23.50 -33.87
N THR A 277 -35.13 24.56 -34.08
CA THR A 277 -35.66 25.84 -34.52
C THR A 277 -35.47 25.92 -36.02
N ASP A 278 -36.49 25.45 -36.73
CA ASP A 278 -36.74 25.73 -38.14
C ASP A 278 -36.74 27.25 -38.35
N TYR A 279 -35.63 27.81 -38.82
CA TYR A 279 -35.64 29.13 -39.43
C TYR A 279 -36.01 28.98 -40.90
N SER A 280 -37.31 29.03 -41.17
CA SER A 280 -37.85 29.24 -42.50
C SER A 280 -37.38 30.59 -43.03
N TYR A 281 -36.47 30.58 -44.02
CA TYR A 281 -36.17 31.78 -44.81
C TYR A 281 -37.36 32.07 -45.72
N PHE A 282 -38.19 33.02 -45.33
CA PHE A 282 -39.14 33.67 -46.23
C PHE A 282 -38.52 34.94 -46.82
N ASN A 283 -38.59 34.99 -48.15
CA ASN A 283 -38.33 36.06 -49.14
C ASN A 283 -36.88 36.42 -49.46
#